data_AF-A0A929AW01-F1
#
_entry.id   AF-A0A929AW01-F1
#
_cell.length_a   1.000
_cell.length_b   1.000
_cell.length_c   1.000
_cell.angle_alpha   90.00
_cell.angle_beta   90.00
_cell.angle_gamma   90.00
#
_symmetry.space_group_name_H-M   'P 1'
#
loop_
_entity.id
_entity.type
_entity.pdbx_description
1 polymer ?
#
loop_
_entity_poly.entity_id
_entity_poly.type
_entity_poly.pdbx_seq_one_letter_code
_entity_poly.pdbx_strand_id
1 'polypeptide(L)'
;MRRRQRRKLEESSINLDSFLDILANTMGVLIFITLFAATQVFNQQEVTIVAESEQGENRAKNPRYIECRVDGVVLYPSEEFVPEARLKDPKSPLQKLITQVKNNRDREYLIVAVRPDGIDLFNQVRELVEGEKIDIGYEPIDSGWKLTIEGNLTNEEKNAPQNSSSQSKL
;
A
#
# COMPACT_ATOMS: atom_id res chain seq x y z
N MET A 1 -55.24 27.72 -64.68
CA MET A 1 -55.10 26.26 -64.40
C MET A 1 -54.12 26.07 -63.25
N ARG A 2 -54.55 25.50 -62.13
CA ARG A 2 -53.77 25.43 -60.87
C ARG A 2 -53.26 24.00 -60.69
N ARG A 3 -51.96 23.76 -60.94
CA ARG A 3 -51.31 22.45 -60.75
C ARG A 3 -51.32 22.08 -59.27
N ARG A 4 -52.10 21.05 -58.89
CA ARG A 4 -52.02 20.43 -57.55
C ARG A 4 -50.72 19.63 -57.45
N GLN A 5 -49.79 20.10 -56.64
CA GLN A 5 -48.62 19.35 -56.20
C GLN A 5 -49.10 18.25 -55.24
N ARG A 6 -49.07 16.98 -55.67
CA ARG A 6 -49.30 15.84 -54.78
C ARG A 6 -48.14 15.78 -53.79
N ARG A 7 -48.40 16.06 -52.51
CA ARG A 7 -47.48 15.70 -51.43
C ARG A 7 -47.41 14.18 -51.37
N LYS A 8 -46.23 13.62 -51.61
CA LYS A 8 -45.93 12.21 -51.37
C LYS A 8 -46.02 12.01 -49.85
N LEU A 9 -46.93 11.13 -49.40
CA LEU A 9 -46.95 10.66 -48.02
C LEU A 9 -45.73 9.75 -47.88
N GLU A 10 -44.74 10.20 -47.12
CA GLU A 10 -43.59 9.40 -46.74
C GLU A 10 -44.08 8.32 -45.77
N GLU A 11 -44.06 7.06 -46.19
CA GLU A 11 -44.26 5.92 -45.29
C GLU A 11 -43.06 5.85 -44.34
N SER A 12 -43.33 5.96 -43.04
CA SER A 12 -42.29 5.86 -42.00
C SER A 12 -41.85 4.42 -41.83
N SER A 13 -41.00 3.92 -42.72
CA SER A 13 -40.30 2.66 -42.54
C SER A 13 -39.11 2.88 -41.59
N ILE A 14 -39.03 2.09 -40.51
CA ILE A 14 -37.89 2.11 -39.60
C ILE A 14 -36.66 1.63 -40.38
N ASN A 15 -35.65 2.50 -40.52
CA ASN A 15 -34.41 2.19 -41.24
C ASN A 15 -33.48 1.38 -40.33
N LEU A 16 -33.35 0.08 -40.61
CA LEU A 16 -32.50 -0.84 -39.86
C LEU A 16 -31.02 -0.42 -39.89
N ASP A 17 -30.58 0.17 -41.00
CA ASP A 17 -29.20 0.62 -41.17
C ASP A 17 -28.85 1.73 -40.16
N SER A 18 -29.73 2.71 -39.99
CA SER A 18 -29.56 3.76 -38.98
C SER A 18 -29.58 3.23 -37.54
N PHE A 19 -30.33 2.16 -37.28
CA PHE A 19 -30.36 1.51 -35.98
C PHE A 19 -29.03 0.79 -35.69
N LEU A 20 -28.50 0.05 -36.67
CA LEU A 20 -27.22 -0.63 -36.55
C LEU A 20 -26.06 0.36 -36.40
N ASP A 21 -26.09 1.51 -37.08
CA ASP A 21 -25.07 2.55 -36.92
C ASP A 21 -25.04 3.11 -35.48
N ILE A 22 -26.21 3.38 -34.89
CA ILE A 22 -26.31 3.86 -33.50
C ILE A 22 -25.89 2.76 -32.52
N LEU A 23 -26.29 1.50 -32.75
CA LEU A 23 -25.88 0.37 -31.91
C LEU A 23 -24.37 0.14 -31.98
N ALA A 24 -23.78 0.08 -33.18
CA ALA A 24 -22.35 -0.15 -33.33
C ALA A 24 -21.53 0.98 -32.70
N ASN A 25 -21.98 2.23 -32.86
CA ASN A 25 -21.33 3.38 -32.24
C ASN A 25 -21.43 3.33 -30.71
N THR A 26 -22.61 3.07 -30.16
CA THR A 26 -22.79 2.94 -28.69
C THR A 26 -22.01 1.77 -28.11
N MET A 27 -21.97 0.62 -28.78
CA MET A 27 -21.16 -0.53 -28.37
C MET A 27 -19.66 -0.19 -28.39
N GLY A 28 -19.18 0.49 -29.43
CA GLY A 28 -17.79 0.94 -29.51
C GLY A 28 -17.40 1.89 -28.38
N VAL A 29 -18.26 2.87 -28.07
CA VAL A 29 -18.04 3.81 -26.95
C VAL A 29 -18.03 3.06 -25.61
N LEU A 30 -18.97 2.14 -25.39
CA LEU A 30 -19.02 1.36 -24.16
C LEU A 30 -17.79 0.46 -24.01
N ILE A 31 -17.32 -0.19 -25.07
CA ILE A 31 -16.09 -1.00 -25.06
C ILE A 31 -14.87 -0.12 -24.73
N PHE A 32 -14.79 1.06 -25.33
CA PHE A 32 -13.69 1.98 -25.04
C PHE A 32 -13.69 2.44 -23.58
N ILE A 33 -14.86 2.80 -23.04
CA ILE A 33 -15.01 3.20 -21.63
C ILE A 33 -14.66 2.04 -20.69
N THR A 34 -15.11 0.82 -20.97
CA THR A 34 -14.83 -0.33 -20.11
C THR A 34 -13.36 -0.73 -20.15
N LEU A 35 -12.70 -0.68 -21.32
CA LEU A 35 -11.26 -0.92 -21.41
C LEU A 35 -10.46 0.15 -20.66
N PHE A 36 -10.83 1.43 -20.82
CA PHE A 36 -10.19 2.52 -20.09
C PHE A 36 -10.35 2.36 -18.57
N ALA A 37 -11.58 2.10 -18.10
CA ALA A 37 -11.85 1.86 -16.68
C ALA A 37 -11.09 0.64 -16.16
N ALA A 38 -11.04 -0.46 -16.92
CA ALA A 38 -10.28 -1.65 -16.55
C ALA A 38 -8.79 -1.34 -16.39
N THR A 39 -8.19 -0.58 -17.32
CA THR A 39 -6.77 -0.18 -17.21
C THR A 39 -6.47 0.68 -15.98
N GLN A 40 -7.43 1.49 -15.53
CA GLN A 40 -7.29 2.29 -14.30
C GLN A 40 -7.31 1.41 -13.03
N VAL A 41 -8.16 0.38 -13.00
CA VAL A 41 -8.27 -0.53 -11.84
C VAL A 41 -7.03 -1.40 -11.68
N PHE A 42 -6.44 -1.87 -12.79
CA PHE A 42 -5.23 -2.70 -12.74
C PHE A 42 -3.95 -1.95 -12.36
N ASN A 43 -3.98 -0.61 -12.27
CA ASN A 43 -2.82 0.18 -11.88
C ASN A 43 -2.66 0.35 -10.36
N GLN A 44 -3.41 -0.42 -9.55
CA GLN A 44 -3.13 -0.59 -8.12
C GLN A 44 -1.91 -1.50 -7.97
N GLN A 45 -0.74 -0.91 -8.18
CA GLN A 45 0.54 -1.58 -8.03
C GLN A 45 0.73 -1.89 -6.54
N GLU A 46 0.59 -3.16 -6.17
CA GLU A 46 0.99 -3.65 -4.84
C GLU A 46 2.50 -3.82 -4.86
N VAL A 47 3.19 -3.16 -3.94
CA VAL A 47 4.63 -3.33 -3.77
C VAL A 47 4.86 -4.16 -2.55
N THR A 48 5.29 -5.39 -2.80
CA THR A 48 5.87 -6.23 -1.78
C THR A 48 7.27 -5.73 -1.52
N ILE A 49 7.49 -5.07 -0.39
CA ILE A 49 8.86 -4.83 0.07
C ILE A 49 9.38 -6.16 0.60
N VAL A 50 10.01 -6.91 -0.29
CA VAL A 50 10.90 -7.99 0.10
C VAL A 50 12.19 -7.32 0.52
N ALA A 51 12.54 -7.35 1.80
CA ALA A 51 13.91 -7.09 2.21
C ALA A 51 14.79 -8.27 1.75
N GLU A 52 14.86 -8.52 0.45
CA GLU A 52 15.86 -9.39 -0.13
C GLU A 52 17.14 -8.56 -0.22
N SER A 53 18.09 -8.94 0.64
CA SER A 53 19.27 -8.15 0.96
C SER A 53 20.25 -8.12 -0.22
N GLU A 54 19.99 -7.30 -1.23
CA GLU A 54 20.93 -7.26 -2.35
C GLU A 54 22.25 -6.58 -1.97
N GLN A 55 22.28 -5.54 -1.11
CA GLN A 55 23.54 -4.79 -0.88
C GLN A 55 23.77 -4.12 0.50
N GLY A 56 23.05 -4.46 1.57
CA GLY A 56 23.21 -3.79 2.89
C GLY A 56 24.11 -4.51 3.90
N GLU A 57 24.88 -3.78 4.72
CA GLU A 57 25.71 -4.33 5.84
C GLU A 57 24.88 -5.05 6.93
N ASN A 58 23.54 -4.90 6.91
CA ASN A 58 22.63 -5.37 7.96
C ASN A 58 21.92 -6.70 7.64
N ARG A 59 22.48 -7.55 6.77
CA ARG A 59 21.87 -8.82 6.30
C ARG A 59 21.40 -9.78 7.40
N ALA A 60 22.01 -9.72 8.58
CA ALA A 60 21.69 -10.59 9.71
C ALA A 60 20.61 -10.03 10.66
N LYS A 61 20.15 -8.80 10.42
CA LYS A 61 19.19 -8.11 11.29
C LYS A 61 17.77 -8.27 10.74
N ASN A 62 16.81 -8.35 11.65
CA ASN A 62 15.39 -8.38 11.37
C ASN A 62 14.89 -6.95 11.09
N PRO A 63 14.35 -6.66 9.90
CA PRO A 63 13.81 -5.36 9.60
C PRO A 63 12.49 -5.11 10.34
N ARG A 64 12.35 -3.91 10.90
CA ARG A 64 11.07 -3.34 11.33
C ARG A 64 10.67 -2.28 10.32
N TYR A 65 9.43 -2.34 9.85
CA TYR A 65 8.95 -1.46 8.78
C TYR A 65 8.05 -0.38 9.34
N ILE A 66 8.26 0.83 8.83
CA ILE A 66 7.36 1.96 9.02
C ILE A 66 7.12 2.67 7.69
N GLU A 67 5.98 3.31 7.54
CA GLU A 67 5.63 4.08 6.37
C GLU A 67 5.43 5.54 6.76
N CYS A 68 6.14 6.46 6.11
CA CYS A 68 5.97 7.90 6.29
C CYS A 68 5.00 8.45 5.23
N ARG A 69 3.89 9.02 5.70
CA ARG A 69 2.88 9.73 4.91
C ARG A 69 2.89 11.22 5.26
N VAL A 70 2.07 12.02 4.59
CA VAL A 70 1.93 13.46 4.90
C VAL A 70 1.35 13.74 6.29
N ASP A 71 0.48 12.87 6.80
CA ASP A 71 -0.30 13.10 8.02
C ASP A 71 0.24 12.33 9.26
N GLY A 72 1.15 11.40 9.03
CA GLY A 72 1.71 10.58 10.10
C GLY A 72 2.46 9.35 9.62
N VAL A 73 2.82 8.50 10.58
CA VAL A 73 3.57 7.25 10.36
C VAL A 73 2.65 6.06 10.57
N VAL A 74 2.69 5.09 9.66
CA VAL A 74 2.06 3.77 9.86
C VAL A 74 3.12 2.77 10.29
N LEU A 75 2.83 2.01 11.34
CA LEU A 75 3.69 0.97 11.88
C LEU A 75 3.26 -0.39 11.36
N TYR A 76 4.20 -1.20 10.88
CA TYR A 76 3.93 -2.56 10.43
C TYR A 76 4.56 -3.61 11.35
N PRO A 77 3.91 -4.78 11.53
CA PRO A 77 2.75 -5.30 10.79
C PRO A 77 1.37 -4.90 11.37
N SER A 78 1.31 -4.15 12.47
CA SER A 78 0.04 -3.83 13.15
C SER A 78 -0.85 -2.83 12.40
N GLU A 79 -0.34 -2.20 11.34
CA GLU A 79 -0.97 -1.09 10.61
C GLU A 79 -1.42 0.05 11.54
N GLU A 80 -0.71 0.23 12.65
CA GLU A 80 -1.06 1.24 13.65
C GLU A 80 -0.59 2.63 13.18
N PHE A 81 -1.54 3.56 13.03
CA PHE A 81 -1.27 4.92 12.59
C PHE A 81 -0.93 5.86 13.75
N VAL A 82 0.19 6.58 13.62
CA VAL A 82 0.66 7.60 14.56
C VAL A 82 0.65 8.96 13.86
N PRO A 83 -0.25 9.89 14.25
CA PRO A 83 -0.28 11.23 13.69
C PRO A 83 1.02 12.00 13.94
N GLU A 84 1.37 12.93 13.04
CA GLU A 84 2.57 13.77 13.16
C GLU A 84 2.68 14.45 14.55
N ALA A 85 1.56 14.98 15.06
CA ALA A 85 1.51 15.65 16.36
C ALA A 85 1.98 14.77 17.55
N ARG A 86 1.97 13.44 17.39
CA ARG A 86 2.33 12.47 18.42
C ARG A 86 3.69 11.79 18.20
N LEU A 87 4.46 12.16 17.17
CA LEU A 87 5.76 11.54 16.92
C LEU A 87 6.72 11.67 18.11
N LYS A 88 6.73 12.86 18.74
CA LYS A 88 7.60 13.19 19.87
C LYS A 88 7.00 12.81 21.22
N ASP A 89 5.78 12.29 21.26
CA ASP A 89 5.15 11.81 22.50
C ASP A 89 5.90 10.55 22.97
N PRO A 90 6.50 10.55 24.18
CA PRO A 90 7.22 9.38 24.71
C PRO A 90 6.36 8.12 24.83
N LYS A 91 5.04 8.28 24.89
CA LYS A 91 4.08 7.17 24.98
C LYS A 91 3.54 6.74 23.62
N SER A 92 3.99 7.36 22.53
CA SER A 92 3.54 7.01 21.19
C SER A 92 3.96 5.59 20.82
N PRO A 93 3.16 4.91 19.99
CA PRO A 93 3.53 3.60 19.43
C PRO A 93 4.87 3.63 18.68
N LEU A 94 5.15 4.74 17.97
CA LEU A 94 6.42 4.95 17.29
C LEU A 94 7.60 4.97 18.26
N GLN A 95 7.50 5.71 19.36
CA GLN A 95 8.60 5.79 20.33
C GLN A 95 8.84 4.45 21.03
N LYS A 96 7.79 3.66 21.26
CA LYS A 96 7.91 2.29 21.77
C LYS A 96 8.66 1.40 20.79
N LEU A 97 8.33 1.47 19.49
CA LEU A 97 9.04 0.73 18.45
C LEU A 97 10.52 1.13 18.40
N ILE A 98 10.83 2.44 18.36
CA ILE A 98 12.21 2.95 18.36
C ILE A 98 12.96 2.44 19.61
N THR A 99 12.33 2.44 20.78
CA THR A 99 12.93 1.94 22.02
C THR A 99 13.18 0.43 21.99
N GLN A 100 12.27 -0.34 21.39
CA GLN A 100 12.45 -1.78 21.19
C GLN A 100 13.63 -2.08 20.26
N VAL A 101 13.65 -1.44 19.08
CA VAL A 101 14.74 -1.58 18.11
C VAL A 101 16.05 -1.11 18.73
N LYS A 102 16.02 -0.05 19.55
CA LYS A 102 17.16 0.44 20.34
C LYS A 102 17.75 -0.64 21.25
N ASN A 103 16.90 -1.37 21.96
CA ASN A 103 17.36 -2.42 22.87
C ASN A 103 17.89 -3.65 22.12
N ASN A 104 17.49 -3.84 20.86
CA ASN A 104 17.86 -4.96 20.02
C ASN A 104 18.73 -4.55 18.80
N ARG A 105 19.49 -3.45 18.87
CA ARG A 105 20.23 -2.87 17.71
C ARG A 105 21.15 -3.83 16.99
N ASP A 106 21.64 -4.86 17.67
CA ASP A 106 22.52 -5.88 17.07
C ASP A 106 21.75 -6.85 16.15
N ARG A 107 20.42 -6.95 16.33
CA ARG A 107 19.54 -7.91 15.66
C ARG A 107 18.35 -7.28 14.95
N GLU A 108 18.02 -6.02 15.21
CA GLU A 108 16.91 -5.31 14.62
C GLU A 108 17.39 -3.99 14.01
N TYR A 109 16.77 -3.60 12.91
CA TYR A 109 17.00 -2.31 12.26
C TYR A 109 15.68 -1.78 11.68
N LEU A 110 15.64 -0.50 11.32
CA LEU A 110 14.43 0.14 10.82
C LEU A 110 14.52 0.32 9.30
N ILE A 111 13.49 -0.10 8.56
CA ILE A 111 13.26 0.27 7.16
C ILE A 111 12.09 1.24 7.12
N VAL A 112 12.30 2.38 6.46
CA VAL A 112 11.27 3.40 6.27
C VAL A 112 10.84 3.43 4.82
N ALA A 113 9.58 3.06 4.57
CA ALA A 113 8.93 3.29 3.29
C ALA A 113 8.55 4.78 3.21
N VAL A 114 9.10 5.51 2.25
CA VAL A 114 8.93 6.96 2.14
C VAL A 114 8.06 7.28 0.93
N ARG A 115 6.87 7.83 1.16
CA ARG A 115 6.07 8.41 0.08
C ARG A 115 6.56 9.82 -0.29
N PRO A 116 6.35 10.31 -1.53
CA PRO A 116 6.80 11.63 -1.95
C PRO A 116 6.22 12.76 -1.08
N ASP A 117 5.01 12.59 -0.57
CA ASP A 117 4.31 13.52 0.32
C ASP A 117 4.74 13.41 1.79
N GLY A 118 5.45 12.35 2.18
CA GLY A 118 5.92 12.08 3.54
C GLY A 118 7.40 12.40 3.78
N ILE A 119 8.08 13.10 2.87
CA ILE A 119 9.53 13.36 2.97
C ILE A 119 9.90 14.19 4.21
N ASP A 120 9.13 15.23 4.52
CA ASP A 120 9.40 16.07 5.69
C ASP A 120 9.26 15.28 6.99
N LEU A 121 8.26 14.41 7.06
CA LEU A 121 8.03 13.50 8.17
C LEU A 121 9.18 12.49 8.30
N PHE A 122 9.65 11.94 7.18
CA PHE A 122 10.78 11.03 7.14
C PHE A 122 12.05 11.68 7.69
N ASN A 123 12.33 12.94 7.37
CA ASN A 123 13.49 13.65 7.91
C ASN A 123 13.43 13.77 9.44
N GLN A 124 12.24 14.05 10.00
CA GLN A 124 12.04 14.08 11.45
C GLN A 124 12.28 12.71 12.09
N VAL A 125 11.74 11.64 11.48
CA VAL A 125 11.93 10.27 11.97
C VAL A 125 13.38 9.84 11.88
N ARG A 126 14.07 10.16 10.77
CA ARG A 126 15.50 9.89 10.60
C ARG A 126 16.31 10.53 11.72
N GLU A 127 16.08 11.80 12.02
CA GLU A 127 16.81 12.51 13.09
C GLU A 127 16.63 11.82 14.46
N LEU A 128 15.41 11.36 14.77
CA LEU A 128 15.13 10.61 16.00
C LEU A 128 15.85 9.26 16.06
N VAL A 129 15.91 8.54 14.94
CA VAL A 129 16.48 7.19 14.86
C VAL A 129 18.02 7.23 14.81
N GLU A 130 18.59 8.16 14.06
CA GLU A 130 20.04 8.40 13.98
C GLU A 130 20.60 8.96 15.28
N GLY A 131 19.89 9.90 15.94
CA GLY A 131 20.26 10.41 17.26
C GLY A 131 20.34 9.30 18.32
N GLU A 132 19.58 8.24 18.10
CA GLU A 132 19.58 7.04 18.92
C GLU A 132 20.70 6.05 18.53
N LYS A 133 21.38 6.18 17.39
CA LYS A 133 22.35 5.20 16.85
C LYS A 133 21.72 3.87 16.45
N ILE A 134 20.53 3.91 15.85
CA ILE A 134 19.87 2.75 15.22
C ILE A 134 20.18 2.78 13.72
N ASP A 135 20.44 1.62 13.12
CA ASP A 135 20.59 1.51 11.67
C ASP A 135 19.24 1.72 10.96
N ILE A 136 19.26 2.58 9.95
CA ILE A 136 18.06 2.98 9.19
C ILE A 136 18.28 2.77 7.69
N GLY A 137 17.36 2.06 7.05
CA GLY A 137 17.20 1.97 5.60
C GLY A 137 15.99 2.75 5.14
N TYR A 138 15.96 3.16 3.87
CA TYR A 138 14.82 3.85 3.28
C TYR A 138 14.49 3.28 1.91
N GLU A 139 13.19 3.12 1.64
CA GLU A 139 12.65 2.61 0.39
C GLU A 139 11.62 3.61 -0.15
N PRO A 140 11.93 4.33 -1.25
CA PRO A 140 10.96 5.20 -1.90
C PRO A 140 9.78 4.39 -2.44
N ILE A 141 8.54 4.84 -2.16
CA ILE A 141 7.32 4.20 -2.66
C ILE A 141 6.39 5.25 -3.28
N ASP A 142 5.70 4.93 -4.38
CA ASP A 142 4.77 5.88 -5.00
C ASP A 142 3.47 6.06 -4.21
N SER A 143 2.80 7.20 -4.37
CA SER A 143 1.60 7.58 -3.61
C SER A 143 0.40 6.64 -3.78
N GLY A 144 0.36 5.87 -4.88
CA GLY A 144 -0.73 4.92 -5.18
C GLY A 144 -0.48 3.49 -4.72
N TRP A 145 0.71 3.19 -4.20
CA TRP A 145 1.11 1.80 -3.92
C TRP A 145 0.61 1.34 -2.57
N LYS A 146 0.04 0.13 -2.54
CA LYS A 146 -0.30 -0.57 -1.30
C LYS A 146 0.91 -1.37 -0.85
N LEU A 147 1.33 -1.16 0.39
CA LEU A 147 2.48 -1.84 0.97
C LEU A 147 2.06 -3.22 1.48
N THR A 148 2.70 -4.26 0.98
CA THR A 148 2.61 -5.60 1.55
C THR A 148 4.01 -5.97 2.05
N ILE A 149 4.14 -6.39 3.30
CA ILE A 149 5.43 -6.78 3.86
C ILE A 149 5.48 -8.30 3.93
N GLU A 150 6.23 -8.90 3.00
CA GLU A 150 6.57 -10.32 3.05
C GLU A 150 8.01 -10.45 3.54
N GLY A 151 8.14 -10.71 4.83
CA GLY A 151 9.36 -11.16 5.47
C GLY A 151 8.97 -12.19 6.52
N ASN A 152 9.91 -13.02 6.98
CA ASN A 152 9.66 -13.96 8.07
C ASN A 152 9.22 -13.21 9.33
N LEU A 153 7.91 -12.95 9.44
CA LEU A 153 7.21 -12.72 10.67
C LEU A 153 7.36 -14.02 11.44
N THR A 154 8.48 -14.18 12.15
CA THR A 154 8.66 -15.28 13.09
C THR A 154 7.45 -15.27 14.00
N ASN A 155 6.61 -16.28 13.80
CA ASN A 155 5.43 -16.56 14.59
C ASN A 155 5.85 -16.64 16.06
N GLU A 156 5.66 -15.57 16.83
CA GLU A 156 5.66 -15.62 18.29
C GLU A 156 4.31 -16.14 18.82
N GLU A 157 3.81 -17.21 18.20
CA GLU A 157 2.77 -18.05 18.79
C GLU A 157 3.23 -19.51 18.69
N LYS A 158 3.99 -19.94 19.70
CA LYS A 158 3.90 -21.22 20.39
C LYS A 158 5.12 -21.44 21.28
N ASN A 159 5.12 -20.80 22.44
CA ASN A 159 5.79 -21.35 23.62
C ASN A 159 4.88 -21.19 24.84
N ALA A 160 3.76 -21.91 24.79
CA ALA A 160 3.12 -22.34 26.03
C ALA A 160 4.06 -23.37 26.68
N PRO A 161 4.45 -23.23 27.96
CA PRO A 161 5.28 -24.23 28.60
C PRO A 161 4.50 -25.53 28.76
N GLN A 162 4.82 -26.52 27.93
CA GLN A 162 4.54 -27.92 28.21
C GLN A 162 5.43 -28.36 29.37
N ASN A 163 4.93 -28.19 30.59
CA ASN A 163 5.49 -28.88 31.74
C ASN A 163 4.94 -30.31 31.76
N SER A 164 5.69 -31.25 31.19
CA SER A 164 5.53 -32.67 31.52
C SER A 164 6.89 -33.35 31.51
N SER A 165 7.55 -33.42 32.67
CA SER A 165 8.35 -34.60 33.05
C SER A 165 8.63 -34.57 34.55
N SER A 166 7.98 -35.47 35.28
CA SER A 166 8.66 -36.62 35.88
C SER A 166 8.06 -37.01 37.24
N GLN A 167 7.58 -38.25 37.24
CA GLN A 167 7.28 -39.11 38.37
C GLN A 167 8.41 -39.10 39.41
N SER A 168 8.09 -39.28 40.70
CA SER A 168 8.38 -40.54 41.42
C SER A 168 8.03 -40.46 42.91
N LYS A 169 7.45 -41.56 43.41
CA LYS A 169 7.65 -42.16 44.75
C LYS A 169 7.36 -41.30 45.99
N LEU A 170 6.24 -41.60 46.66
CA LEU A 170 6.18 -42.45 47.87
C LEU A 170 4.72 -42.70 48.26
#